data_AF-X1RYE0-F1
#
_entry.id   AF-X1RYE0-F1
#
_cell.length_a   1.000
_cell.length_b   1.000
_cell.length_c   1.000
_cell.angle_alpha   90.00
_cell.angle_beta   90.00
_cell.angle_gamma   90.00
#
_symmetry.space_group_name_H-M   'P 1'
#
loop_
_entity.id
_entity.type
_entity.pdbx_description
1 polymer ?
#
loop_
_entity_poly.entity_id
_entity_poly.type
_entity_poly.pdbx_seq_one_letter_code
_entity_poly.pdbx_strand_id
1 'polypeptide(L)' 'VIDAKGDHRIAMAFSILGSVASGTIIDGAECVSKTFPEFWDVLKSMGVKLNG' A
#
# COMPACT_ATOMS: atom_id res chain seq x y z
N VAL A 1 -4.16 -2.62 11.57
CA VAL A 1 -2.89 -3.14 11.02
C VAL A 1 -3.20 -4.42 10.26
N ILE A 2 -2.72 -4.55 9.02
CA ILE A 2 -2.91 -5.69 8.12
C ILE A 2 -1.52 -6.19 7.71
N ASP A 3 -1.27 -7.48 7.76
CA ASP A 3 -0.02 -8.09 7.30
C ASP A 3 -0.17 -8.56 5.85
N ALA A 4 0.69 -8.07 4.95
CA ALA A 4 0.70 -8.43 3.54
C ALA A 4 1.14 -9.88 3.27
N LYS A 5 1.78 -10.55 4.25
CA LYS A 5 2.30 -11.92 4.16
C LYS A 5 3.19 -12.15 2.92
N GLY A 6 3.84 -11.08 2.45
CA GLY A 6 4.68 -11.10 1.24
C GLY A 6 3.92 -11.12 -0.09
N ASP A 7 2.59 -11.03 -0.09
CA ASP A 7 1.77 -10.92 -1.30
C ASP A 7 1.53 -9.44 -1.64
N HIS A 8 2.17 -8.98 -2.72
CA HIS A 8 2.02 -7.63 -3.26
C HIS A 8 0.57 -7.25 -3.56
N ARG A 9 -0.29 -8.21 -3.92
CA ARG A 9 -1.71 -7.95 -4.19
C ARG A 9 -2.48 -7.60 -2.93
N ILE A 10 -2.15 -8.23 -1.80
CA ILE A 10 -2.73 -7.89 -0.50
C ILE A 10 -2.32 -6.45 -0.14
N ALA A 11 -1.03 -6.13 -0.23
CA ALA A 11 -0.55 -4.78 0.03
C ALA A 11 -1.23 -3.71 -0.86
N MET A 12 -1.35 -3.96 -2.17
CA MET A 12 -2.02 -3.02 -3.11
C MET A 12 -3.53 -2.90 -2.87
N ALA A 13 -4.23 -3.99 -2.55
CA ALA A 13 -5.67 -3.94 -2.28
C ALA A 13 -5.97 -3.14 -1.01
N PHE A 14 -5.20 -3.38 0.05
CA PHE A 14 -5.36 -2.67 1.31
C PHE A 14 -4.84 -1.23 1.26
N SER A 15 -3.92 -0.88 0.35
CA SER A 15 -3.52 0.51 0.17
C SER A 15 -4.62 1.35 -0.47
N ILE A 16 -5.39 0.76 -1.39
CA ILE A 16 -6.60 1.39 -1.93
C ILE A 16 -7.66 1.50 -0.82
N LEU A 17 -7.87 0.46 -0.02
CA LEU A 17 -8.78 0.55 1.13
C LEU A 17 -8.37 1.69 2.09
N GLY A 18 -7.07 1.82 2.37
CA GLY A 18 -6.52 2.86 3.24
C GLY A 18 -6.69 4.29 2.71
N SER A 19 -6.93 4.46 1.40
CA SER A 19 -7.28 5.77 0.84
C SER A 19 -8.66 6.28 1.26
N VAL A 20 -9.56 5.37 1.65
CA VAL A 20 -10.93 5.67 2.09
C VAL A 20 -11.08 5.47 3.60
N ALA A 21 -10.51 4.39 4.13
CA ALA A 21 -10.57 4.02 5.54
C ALA A 21 -9.35 4.57 6.29
N SER A 22 -9.57 5.59 7.12
CA SER A 22 -8.53 6.17 7.98
C SER A 22 -7.98 5.14 8.97
N GLY A 23 -6.68 5.24 9.29
CA GLY A 23 -6.03 4.35 10.27
C GLY A 23 -5.58 2.99 9.73
N THR A 24 -5.61 2.80 8.40
CA THR A 24 -5.08 1.60 7.75
C THR A 24 -3.55 1.60 7.80
N ILE A 25 -2.98 0.55 8.37
CA ILE A 25 -1.52 0.32 8.44
C ILE A 25 -1.27 -1.05 7.80
N ILE A 26 -0.35 -1.10 6.83
CA ILE A 26 0.00 -2.31 6.07
C ILE A 26 1.43 -2.69 6.43
N ASP A 27 1.61 -3.85 7.03
CA ASP A 27 2.90 -4.47 7.33
C ASP A 27 3.36 -5.29 6.12
N GLY A 28 4.65 -5.24 5.80
CA GLY A 28 5.23 -5.89 4.63
C GLY A 28 4.91 -5.21 3.27
N ALA A 29 4.58 -3.91 3.26
CA ALA A 29 4.23 -3.15 2.07
C ALA A 29 5.37 -3.08 1.01
N GLU A 30 6.62 -3.26 1.43
CA GLU A 30 7.81 -3.30 0.56
C GLU A 30 7.79 -4.46 -0.45
N CYS A 31 6.96 -5.49 -0.24
CA CYS A 31 6.82 -6.59 -1.19
C CYS A 31 6.29 -6.14 -2.56
N VAL A 32 5.55 -5.01 -2.61
CA VAL A 32 5.06 -4.42 -3.85
C VAL A 32 6.20 -3.96 -4.76
N SER A 33 7.29 -3.45 -4.17
CA SER A 33 8.43 -2.92 -4.93
C SER A 33 9.19 -4.00 -5.73
N LYS A 34 8.96 -5.28 -5.47
CA LYS A 34 9.52 -6.39 -6.27
C LYS A 34 8.88 -6.49 -7.65
N THR A 35 7.60 -6.15 -7.76
CA THR A 35 6.81 -6.30 -8.99
C THR A 35 6.44 -4.96 -9.61
N PHE A 36 6.23 -3.94 -8.78
CA PHE A 36 5.85 -2.61 -9.20
C PHE A 36 6.52 -1.55 -8.30
N PRO A 37 7.79 -1.21 -8.57
CA PRO A 37 8.57 -0.25 -7.78
C PRO A 37 7.89 1.12 -7.63
N GLU A 38 7.26 1.63 -8.68
CA GLU A 38 6.65 2.96 -8.72
C GLU A 38 5.23 3.02 -8.12
N PHE A 39 4.69 1.90 -7.61
CA PHE A 39 3.30 1.83 -7.14
C PHE A 39 2.96 2.91 -6.11
N TRP A 40 3.81 3.11 -5.11
CA TRP A 40 3.57 4.06 -4.03
C TRP A 40 3.62 5.51 -4.51
N ASP A 41 4.49 5.81 -5.48
CA ASP A 41 4.55 7.14 -6.10
C ASP A 41 3.31 7.42 -6.95
N VAL A 42 2.84 6.43 -7.71
CA VAL A 42 1.58 6.51 -8.46
C VAL A 42 0.42 6.75 -7.49
N LEU A 43 0.32 5.97 -6.41
CA LEU A 43 -0.73 6.11 -5.42
C LEU A 43 -0.72 7.50 -4.75
N LYS A 44 0.47 8.02 -4.45
CA LYS A 44 0.67 9.38 -3.94
C LYS A 44 0.25 10.46 -4.95
N SER A 45 0.54 10.27 -6.24
CA SER A 45 0.14 11.20 -7.30
C SER A 45 -1.39 11.27 -7.48
N MET A 46 -2.12 10.22 -7.08
CA MET A 46 -3.58 10.20 -7.03
C MET A 46 -4.16 10.92 -5.79
N GLY A 47 -3.31 11.51 -4.94
CA GLY A 47 -3.72 12.27 -3.76
C GLY A 47 -3.90 11.43 -2.49
N VAL A 48 -3.51 10.14 -2.52
CA VAL A 48 -3.52 9.30 -1.32
C VAL A 48 -2.39 9.73 -0.39
N LYS A 49 -2.73 9.96 0.88
CA LYS A 49 -1.74 10.30 1.92
C LYS A 49 -1.11 9.01 2.45
N LEU A 50 0.17 8.85 2.20
CA LEU A 50 0.97 7.74 2.72
C LEU A 50 1.73 8.22 3.96
N ASN A 51 1.65 7.43 5.03
CA ASN A 51 2.46 7.61 6.23
C ASN A 51 3.51 6.49 6.23
N GLY A 52 4.79 6.87 6.27
CA GLY A 52 5.92 5.95 6.31
C GLY A 52 6.30 5.54 7.72
#